data_AF-A0A1J4NMB2-F1
#
_entry.id   AF-A0A1J4NMB2-F1
#
_cell.length_a   1.000
_cell.length_b   1.000
_cell.length_c   1.000
_cell.angle_alpha   90.00
_cell.angle_beta   90.00
_cell.angle_gamma   90.00
#
_symmetry.space_group_name_H-M   'P 1'
#
loop_
_entity.id
_entity.type
_entity.pdbx_description
1 polymer ?
#
loop_
_entity_poly.entity_id
_entity_poly.type
_entity_poly.pdbx_seq_one_letter_code
_entity_poly.pdbx_strand_id
1 'polypeptide(L)'
;MHYQDRYLRYTRARVADAALSRRLVEAALGSVATNWTGILASHCPVAEAWDILGSVIAQAVRTRAVAGRCTNLYRSLPPLQADVVVLRHRLCLSDEQAADLLGVEESVITSQLRMAHRTILRRQQDSQAPEGAAT
;
A
#
# COMPACT_ATOMS: atom_id res chain seq x y z
N MET A 1 20.28 -4.07 7.07
CA MET A 1 18.91 -4.26 7.59
C MET A 1 18.00 -3.12 7.10
N HIS A 2 17.39 -3.21 5.91
CA HIS A 2 16.61 -2.10 5.32
C HIS A 2 15.09 -2.38 5.17
N TYR A 3 14.64 -3.64 5.13
CA TYR A 3 13.23 -3.98 4.89
C TYR A 3 12.29 -3.64 6.05
N GLN A 4 12.69 -3.94 7.29
CA GLN A 4 11.88 -3.63 8.47
C GLN A 4 11.62 -2.12 8.62
N ASP A 5 12.64 -1.28 8.37
CA ASP A 5 12.48 0.18 8.41
C ASP A 5 11.53 0.66 7.30
N ARG A 6 11.65 0.11 6.07
CA ARG A 6 10.73 0.42 4.97
C ARG A 6 9.29 0.01 5.29
N TYR A 7 9.07 -1.18 5.86
CA TYR A 7 7.75 -1.63 6.31
C TYR A 7 7.18 -0.73 7.41
N LEU A 8 8.02 -0.28 8.35
CA LEU A 8 7.59 0.62 9.41
C LEU A 8 7.20 2.00 8.87
N ARG A 9 7.99 2.57 7.96
CA ARG A 9 7.65 3.86 7.32
C ARG A 9 6.37 3.76 6.50
N TYR A 10 6.19 2.68 5.74
CA TYR A 10 4.96 2.42 5.00
C TYR A 10 3.75 2.27 5.93
N THR A 11 3.88 1.48 7.00
CA THR A 11 2.79 1.29 7.97
C THR A 11 2.39 2.61 8.63
N ARG A 12 3.37 3.45 9.01
CA ARG A 12 3.11 4.80 9.58
C ARG A 12 2.42 5.76 8.61
N ALA A 13 2.54 5.54 7.30
CA ALA A 13 1.78 6.32 6.32
C ALA A 13 0.29 5.91 6.28
N ARG A 14 0.00 4.64 6.61
CA ARG A 14 -1.35 4.05 6.59
C ARG A 14 -2.06 4.07 7.95
N VAL A 15 -1.31 4.08 9.04
CA VAL A 15 -1.81 4.02 10.42
C VAL A 15 -1.21 5.18 11.20
N ALA A 16 -2.06 6.02 11.81
CA ALA A 16 -1.62 7.24 12.49
C ALA A 16 -0.84 6.96 13.80
N ASP A 17 -1.14 5.84 14.47
CA ASP A 17 -0.51 5.44 15.73
C ASP A 17 0.84 4.74 15.48
N ALA A 18 1.91 5.32 16.02
CA ALA A 18 3.28 4.81 15.87
C ALA A 18 3.54 3.51 16.65
N ALA A 19 2.95 3.34 17.83
CA ALA A 19 3.08 2.12 18.62
C ALA A 19 2.31 0.97 17.97
N LEU A 20 1.11 1.26 17.46
CA LEU A 20 0.35 0.29 16.67
C LEU A 20 1.08 -0.06 15.37
N SER A 21 1.66 0.91 14.66
CA SER A 21 2.42 0.66 13.43
C SER A 21 3.54 -0.35 13.65
N ARG A 22 4.29 -0.22 14.76
CA ARG A 22 5.35 -1.17 15.12
C ARG A 22 4.80 -2.57 15.41
N ARG A 23 3.72 -2.67 16.19
CA ARG A 23 3.07 -3.96 16.48
C ARG A 23 2.55 -4.66 15.22
N LEU A 24 2.04 -3.91 14.24
CA LEU A 24 1.55 -4.49 12.99
C LEU A 24 2.70 -5.04 12.14
N VAL A 25 3.83 -4.34 12.08
CA VAL A 25 5.04 -4.84 11.40
C VAL A 25 5.56 -6.10 12.10
N GLU A 26 5.64 -6.09 13.43
CA GLU A 26 6.06 -7.26 14.22
C GLU A 26 5.12 -8.45 14.00
N ALA A 27 3.80 -8.23 13.97
CA ALA A 27 2.81 -9.28 13.69
C ALA A 27 2.93 -9.85 12.27
N ALA A 28 3.15 -8.99 11.27
CA ALA A 28 3.37 -9.41 9.89
C ALA A 28 4.65 -10.25 9.76
N LEU A 29 5.76 -9.79 10.35
CA LEU A 29 7.03 -10.53 10.36
C LEU A 29 6.92 -11.84 11.14
N GLY A 30 6.18 -11.87 12.24
CA GLY A 30 5.89 -13.11 12.98
C GLY A 30 5.08 -14.10 12.14
N SER A 31 4.13 -13.62 11.34
CA SER A 31 3.34 -14.44 10.41
C SER A 31 4.21 -15.01 9.29
N VAL A 32 5.12 -14.21 8.74
CA VAL A 32 6.10 -14.65 7.74
C VAL A 32 7.04 -15.70 8.34
N ALA A 33 7.58 -15.48 9.54
CA ALA A 33 8.46 -16.44 10.20
C ALA A 33 7.77 -17.78 10.47
N THR A 34 6.48 -17.76 10.83
CA THR A 34 5.70 -18.97 11.08
C THR A 34 5.41 -19.77 9.79
N ASN A 35 5.24 -19.08 8.66
CA ASN A 35 4.89 -19.69 7.37
C ASN A 35 6.05 -19.72 6.37
N TRP A 36 7.28 -19.57 6.86
CA TRP A 36 8.48 -19.34 6.03
C TRP A 36 8.68 -20.39 4.93
N THR A 37 8.43 -21.66 5.22
CA THR A 37 8.57 -22.76 4.25
C THR A 37 7.58 -22.65 3.09
N GLY A 38 6.34 -22.23 3.34
CA GLY A 38 5.34 -22.00 2.30
C GLY A 38 5.69 -20.79 1.43
N ILE A 39 6.12 -19.70 2.07
CA ILE A 39 6.49 -18.45 1.37
C ILE A 39 7.70 -18.66 0.46
N LEU A 40 8.72 -19.40 0.93
CA LEU A 40 9.88 -19.73 0.10
C LEU A 40 9.56 -20.68 -1.07
N ALA A 41 8.53 -21.52 -0.94
CA ALA A 41 8.07 -22.38 -2.01
C ALA A 41 7.23 -21.63 -3.05
N SER A 42 6.81 -20.40 -2.76
CA SER A 42 6.04 -19.54 -3.65
C SER A 42 6.89 -18.98 -4.79
N HIS A 43 6.22 -18.56 -5.86
CA HIS A 43 6.85 -17.96 -7.02
C HIS A 43 7.50 -16.60 -6.70
N CYS A 44 6.93 -15.84 -5.76
CA CYS A 44 7.43 -14.53 -5.32
C CYS A 44 7.30 -14.34 -3.80
N PRO A 45 8.29 -14.79 -3.00
CA PRO A 45 8.27 -14.69 -1.54
C PRO A 45 8.07 -13.26 -0.99
N VAL A 46 8.61 -12.27 -1.69
CA VAL A 46 8.51 -10.85 -1.32
C VAL A 46 7.07 -10.34 -1.47
N ALA A 47 6.38 -10.73 -2.54
CA ALA A 47 4.99 -10.35 -2.77
C ALA A 47 4.08 -10.94 -1.69
N GLU A 48 4.30 -12.19 -1.29
CA GLU A 48 3.54 -12.78 -0.18
C GLU A 48 3.79 -12.06 1.15
N ALA A 49 5.04 -11.70 1.45
CA ALA A 49 5.34 -10.93 2.65
C ALA A 49 4.65 -9.56 2.64
N TRP A 50 4.57 -8.91 1.48
CA TRP A 50 3.85 -7.65 1.30
C TRP A 50 2.35 -7.80 1.51
N ASP A 51 1.74 -8.85 0.93
CA ASP A 51 0.31 -9.13 1.07
C ASP A 51 -0.08 -9.42 2.52
N ILE A 52 0.76 -10.15 3.25
CA ILE A 52 0.58 -10.39 4.69
C ILE A 52 0.57 -9.05 5.45
N LEU A 53 1.55 -8.17 5.20
CA LEU A 53 1.60 -6.84 5.82
C LEU A 53 0.36 -6.01 5.46
N GLY A 54 -0.03 -5.97 4.19
CA GLY A 54 -1.21 -5.27 3.70
C GLY A 54 -2.50 -5.75 4.37
N SER A 55 -2.66 -7.06 4.54
CA SER A 55 -3.80 -7.68 5.20
C SER A 55 -3.88 -7.31 6.68
N VAL A 56 -2.77 -7.40 7.41
CA VAL A 56 -2.69 -7.02 8.84
C VAL A 56 -3.04 -5.55 9.04
N ILE A 57 -2.54 -4.64 8.18
CA ILE A 57 -2.88 -3.22 8.22
C ILE A 57 -4.36 -2.99 7.90
N ALA A 58 -4.88 -3.61 6.84
CA ALA A 58 -6.27 -3.44 6.43
C ALA A 58 -7.24 -3.89 7.54
N GLN A 59 -6.93 -5.00 8.21
CA GLN A 59 -7.71 -5.46 9.37
C GLN A 59 -7.65 -4.49 10.55
N ALA A 60 -6.48 -3.94 10.87
CA ALA A 60 -6.33 -2.95 11.93
C ALA A 60 -7.11 -1.65 11.64
N VAL A 61 -7.06 -1.16 10.40
CA VAL A 61 -7.80 0.04 9.98
C VAL A 61 -9.32 -0.17 10.09
N ARG A 62 -9.83 -1.35 9.71
CA ARG A 62 -11.26 -1.69 9.83
C ARG A 62 -11.73 -1.75 11.29
N THR A 63 -10.95 -2.39 12.16
CA THR A 63 -11.34 -2.68 13.55
C THR A 63 -11.21 -1.49 14.51
N ARG A 64 -10.20 -0.64 14.33
CA ARG A 64 -9.85 0.43 15.28
C ARG A 64 -10.10 1.85 14.76
N ALA A 65 -10.55 2.02 13.51
CA ALA A 65 -10.73 3.32 12.86
C ALA A 65 -9.48 4.23 12.89
N VAL A 66 -8.28 3.65 12.98
CA VAL A 66 -6.97 4.35 13.07
C VAL A 66 -6.42 4.75 11.69
N ALA A 67 -7.29 5.33 10.86
CA ALA A 67 -6.98 5.73 9.50
C ALA A 67 -5.83 6.76 9.46
N GLY A 68 -4.72 6.41 8.80
CA GLY A 68 -3.62 7.34 8.53
C GLY A 68 -3.88 8.23 7.31
N ARG A 69 -2.89 9.09 7.00
CA ARG A 69 -2.96 10.11 5.94
C ARG A 69 -3.28 9.55 4.55
N CYS A 70 -2.90 8.31 4.28
CA CYS A 70 -3.12 7.68 2.97
C CYS A 70 -4.44 6.94 2.84
N THR A 71 -5.30 6.89 3.87
CA THR A 71 -6.54 6.09 3.85
C THR A 71 -7.47 6.46 2.69
N ASN A 72 -7.56 7.75 2.34
CA ASN A 72 -8.36 8.19 1.20
C ASN A 72 -7.85 7.66 -0.15
N LEU A 73 -6.55 7.39 -0.29
CA LEU A 73 -5.99 6.75 -1.48
C LEU A 73 -6.54 5.33 -1.63
N TYR A 74 -6.57 4.55 -0.55
CA TYR A 74 -7.10 3.17 -0.57
C TYR A 74 -8.63 3.09 -0.72
N ARG A 75 -9.34 4.21 -0.54
CA ARG A 75 -10.78 4.32 -0.89
C ARG A 75 -11.01 4.71 -2.35
N SER A 76 -10.03 5.37 -2.97
CA SER A 76 -10.16 5.94 -4.32
C SER A 76 -9.43 5.14 -5.40
N LEU A 77 -8.44 4.35 -5.02
CA LEU A 77 -7.60 3.59 -5.92
C LEU A 77 -7.64 2.08 -5.61
N PRO A 78 -7.46 1.23 -6.62
CA PRO A 78 -7.10 -0.17 -6.42
C PRO A 78 -5.88 -0.31 -5.48
N PRO A 79 -5.78 -1.41 -4.69
CA PRO A 79 -4.74 -1.57 -3.68
C PRO A 79 -3.32 -1.38 -4.20
N LEU A 80 -2.95 -2.04 -5.30
CA LEU A 80 -1.61 -1.94 -5.88
C LEU A 80 -1.29 -0.52 -6.37
N GLN A 81 -2.28 0.20 -6.91
CA GLN A 81 -2.09 1.60 -7.31
C GLN A 81 -1.86 2.50 -6.09
N ALA A 82 -2.62 2.29 -5.02
CA ALA A 82 -2.44 3.03 -3.76
C ALA A 82 -1.08 2.73 -3.13
N ASP A 83 -0.64 1.47 -3.13
CA ASP A 83 0.68 1.06 -2.64
C ASP A 83 1.79 1.78 -3.40
N VAL A 84 1.78 1.69 -4.72
CA VAL A 84 2.78 2.32 -5.60
C VAL A 84 2.83 3.84 -5.39
N VAL A 85 1.66 4.50 -5.28
CA VAL A 85 1.59 5.95 -5.01
C VAL A 85 2.20 6.30 -3.64
N VAL A 86 1.93 5.49 -2.61
CA VAL A 86 2.51 5.71 -1.27
C VAL A 86 4.03 5.51 -1.29
N LEU A 87 4.53 4.45 -1.92
CA LEU A 87 5.96 4.16 -2.01
C LEU A 87 6.73 5.25 -2.75
N ARG A 88 6.20 5.71 -3.90
CA ARG A 88 6.89 6.69 -4.74
C ARG A 88 6.73 8.12 -4.24
N HIS A 89 5.51 8.53 -3.88
CA HIS A 89 5.23 9.93 -3.57
C HIS A 89 5.26 10.27 -2.07
N ARG A 90 5.09 9.29 -1.17
CA ARG A 90 5.17 9.55 0.29
C ARG A 90 6.49 9.09 0.90
N LEU A 91 7.07 8.02 0.39
CA LEU A 91 8.31 7.45 0.91
C LEU A 91 9.54 7.79 0.05
N CYS A 92 9.32 8.40 -1.13
CA CYS A 92 10.37 8.80 -2.06
C CYS A 92 11.33 7.66 -2.44
N LEU A 93 10.84 6.41 -2.46
CA LEU A 93 11.61 5.26 -2.95
C LEU A 93 11.78 5.37 -4.46
N SER A 94 12.85 4.82 -5.05
CA SER A 94 12.97 4.67 -6.51
C SER A 94 11.97 3.64 -7.06
N ASP A 95 11.81 3.56 -8.38
CA ASP A 95 10.97 2.54 -9.01
C ASP A 95 11.52 1.13 -8.70
N GLU A 96 12.82 0.91 -8.85
CA GLU A 96 13.55 -0.28 -8.38
C GLU A 96 13.26 -0.63 -6.90
N GLN A 97 13.43 0.33 -5.98
CA GLN A 97 13.21 0.07 -4.55
C GLN A 97 11.75 -0.25 -4.22
N ALA A 98 10.80 0.29 -4.98
CA ALA A 98 9.38 -0.01 -4.82
C ALA A 98 9.05 -1.40 -5.38
N ALA A 99 9.60 -1.74 -6.55
CA ALA A 99 9.51 -3.07 -7.18
C ALA A 99 10.03 -4.16 -6.24
N ASP A 100 11.24 -3.96 -5.69
CA ASP A 100 11.88 -4.84 -4.71
C ASP A 100 11.10 -5.01 -3.41
N LEU A 101 10.27 -4.04 -3.04
CA LEU A 101 9.48 -4.08 -1.81
C LEU A 101 8.12 -4.75 -2.03
N LEU A 102 7.56 -4.61 -3.23
CA LEU A 102 6.29 -5.21 -3.63
C LEU A 102 6.45 -6.63 -4.19
N GLY A 103 7.66 -7.02 -4.59
CA GLY A 103 7.91 -8.30 -5.27
C GLY A 103 7.32 -8.32 -6.69
N VAL A 104 7.40 -7.20 -7.41
CA VAL A 104 6.92 -7.04 -8.79
C VAL A 104 8.02 -6.45 -9.68
N GLU A 105 7.83 -6.50 -10.99
CA GLU A 105 8.75 -5.88 -11.96
C GLU A 105 8.67 -4.33 -11.93
N GLU A 106 9.79 -3.65 -12.22
CA GLU A 106 9.84 -2.17 -12.27
C GLU A 106 8.86 -1.58 -13.29
N SER A 107 8.63 -2.28 -14.40
CA SER A 107 7.64 -1.90 -15.41
C SER A 107 6.21 -1.83 -14.85
N VAL A 108 5.89 -2.67 -13.85
CA VAL A 108 4.59 -2.65 -13.16
C VAL A 108 4.45 -1.35 -12.36
N ILE A 109 5.52 -0.88 -11.72
CA ILE A 109 5.51 0.38 -10.95
C ILE A 109 5.13 1.55 -11.87
N THR A 110 5.82 1.68 -13.00
CA THR A 110 5.56 2.78 -13.95
C THR A 110 4.15 2.71 -14.56
N SER A 111 3.68 1.50 -14.88
CA SER A 111 2.32 1.26 -15.40
C SER A 111 1.25 1.65 -14.37
N GLN A 112 1.40 1.19 -13.12
CA GLN A 112 0.44 1.45 -12.05
C GLN A 112 0.39 2.93 -11.67
N LEU A 113 1.52 3.67 -11.70
CA LEU A 113 1.52 5.12 -11.51
C LEU A 113 0.69 5.83 -12.60
N ARG A 114 0.87 5.45 -13.87
CA ARG A 114 0.09 6.03 -14.98
C ARG A 114 -1.40 5.73 -14.82
N MET A 115 -1.75 4.51 -14.42
CA MET A 115 -3.14 4.13 -14.16
C MET A 115 -3.73 4.87 -12.97
N ALA A 116 -2.98 5.04 -11.87
CA ALA A 116 -3.40 5.79 -10.70
C ALA A 116 -3.70 7.25 -11.07
N HIS A 117 -2.82 7.88 -11.84
CA HIS A 117 -3.02 9.26 -12.32
C HIS A 117 -4.32 9.39 -13.15
N ARG A 118 -4.58 8.45 -14.06
CA ARG A 118 -5.83 8.42 -14.84
C ARG A 118 -7.07 8.26 -13.96
N THR A 119 -7.02 7.38 -12.97
CA THR A 119 -8.14 7.15 -12.04
C THR A 119 -8.45 8.40 -11.21
N ILE A 120 -7.42 9.09 -10.73
CA ILE A 120 -7.59 10.34 -9.97
C ILE A 120 -8.23 11.42 -10.83
N LEU A 121 -7.71 11.63 -12.05
CA LEU A 121 -8.26 12.63 -12.98
C LEU A 121 -9.72 12.35 -13.31
N ARG A 122 -10.06 11.08 -13.61
CA ARG A 122 -11.45 10.69 -13.89
C ARG A 122 -12.38 11.02 -12.73
N ARG A 123 -11.99 10.68 -11.50
CA ARG A 123 -12.79 11.01 -10.30
C ARG A 123 -12.94 12.50 -10.06
N GLN A 124 -11.91 13.30 -10.37
CA GLN A 124 -11.99 14.76 -10.29
C GLN A 124 -13.00 15.32 -11.30
N GLN A 125 -13.02 14.79 -12.52
CA GLN A 125 -13.99 15.16 -13.55
C GLN A 125 -15.42 14.79 -13.17
N ASP A 126 -15.63 13.56 -12.65
CA ASP A 126 -16.95 13.11 -12.16
C ASP A 126 -17.46 13.98 -10.98
N SER A 127 -16.56 14.54 -10.18
CA SER A 127 -16.90 15.46 -9.08
C SER A 127 -17.17 16.91 -9.54
N GLN A 128 -16.82 17.26 -10.78
CA GLN A 128 -16.97 18.61 -11.36
C GLN A 128 -18.16 18.73 -12.34
N ALA A 129 -18.89 17.65 -12.61
CA ALA A 129 -20.10 17.70 -13.44
C ALA A 129 -21.23 18.45 -12.70
N PRO A 130 -21.79 19.54 -13.27
CA PRO A 130 -22.78 20.37 -12.58
C PRO A 130 -24.14 19.68 -12.53
N GLU A 131 -24.67 19.56 -11.32
CA GLU A 131 -26.08 19.30 -11.02
C GLU A 131 -26.89 20.55 -11.39
N GLY A 132 -27.18 20.73 -12.68
CA GLY A 132 -27.77 21.97 -13.18
C GLY A 132 -28.10 21.95 -14.67
N ALA A 133 -28.95 21.01 -15.10
CA ALA A 133 -29.66 21.09 -16.37
C ALA A 133 -30.99 20.34 -16.28
N ALA A 134 -31.89 20.85 -15.45
CA ALA A 134 -33.32 20.59 -15.56
C ALA A 134 -34.03 21.91 -15.27
N THR A 135 -34.38 22.63 -16.33
CA THR A 135 -35.40 23.69 -16.34
C THR A 135 -36.59 23.14 -17.09
#